data_AF-A0A117SSH4-F1
#
_entry.id   AF-A0A117SSH4-F1
#
_cell.length_a   1.000
_cell.length_b   1.000
_cell.length_c   1.000
_cell.angle_alpha   90.00
_cell.angle_beta   90.00
_cell.angle_gamma   90.00
#
_symmetry.space_group_name_H-M   'P 1'
#
loop_
_entity.id
_entity.type
_entity.pdbx_description
1 polymer ?
#
loop_
_entity_poly.entity_id
_entity_poly.type
_entity_poly.pdbx_seq_one_letter_code
_entity_poly.pdbx_strand_id
1 'polypeptide(L)'
;MRIYLASWGNPLEWGSAKYRHGPVGNAYYSYTTLPFMVREYGVDKVIIIALDSVLTARGRTPSKEVLGCAEQVGLVVSNNSIKPGEIRDYNEWVGRASKYIECVAARSVGNDLAGRLGVVVAPYVGLREGVAYGVGKDVRPDVYLTHALVRVLDVLGGSLRDVGELIVDITHGINYTPYLTIELGKMLASLALALNGSRPNYAVGIRIFNAVEVGVEGEVRVYDVHNIGELRMDRYYLDPIIIAVYTNAKSLDQGRT
;
A
#
# COMPACT_ATOMS: atom_id res chain seq x y z
N MET A 1 -12.57 -12.15 -6.63
CA MET A 1 -11.44 -11.98 -5.70
C MET A 1 -11.27 -10.48 -5.39
N ARG A 2 -11.17 -10.12 -4.11
CA ARG A 2 -10.81 -8.79 -3.62
C ARG A 2 -9.33 -8.72 -3.29
N ILE A 3 -8.59 -7.88 -4.00
CA ILE A 3 -7.17 -7.65 -3.74
C ILE A 3 -7.00 -6.33 -2.99
N TYR A 4 -6.28 -6.38 -1.87
CA TYR A 4 -5.71 -5.18 -1.26
C TYR A 4 -4.34 -4.91 -1.87
N LEU A 5 -4.17 -3.72 -2.46
CA LEU A 5 -2.97 -3.25 -3.12
C LEU A 5 -2.49 -1.97 -2.43
N ALA A 6 -1.35 -1.99 -1.76
CA ALA A 6 -0.89 -0.82 -0.99
C ALA A 6 0.54 -0.42 -1.31
N SER A 7 0.80 0.89 -1.35
CA SER A 7 2.16 1.42 -1.35
C SER A 7 2.65 1.66 0.08
N TRP A 8 3.84 1.17 0.39
CA TRP A 8 4.47 1.30 1.71
C TRP A 8 5.82 2.02 1.61
N GLY A 9 5.94 3.11 2.37
CA GLY A 9 7.15 3.93 2.51
C GLY A 9 8.03 3.50 3.68
N ASN A 10 8.02 4.24 4.80
CA ASN A 10 8.88 4.00 5.95
C ASN A 10 8.13 3.40 7.16
N PRO A 11 8.20 2.08 7.42
CA PRO A 11 7.58 1.52 8.61
C PRO A 11 8.04 2.10 9.94
N LEU A 12 9.26 2.65 10.03
CA LEU A 12 9.78 3.23 11.27
C LEU A 12 9.12 4.54 11.67
N GLU A 13 8.44 5.21 10.73
CA GLU A 13 7.73 6.46 11.00
C GLU A 13 6.29 6.22 11.46
N TRP A 14 5.80 5.00 11.37
CA TRP A 14 4.41 4.71 11.69
C TRP A 14 4.24 4.48 13.20
N GLY A 15 3.53 5.42 13.83
CA GLY A 15 3.02 5.27 15.18
C GLY A 15 1.82 4.32 15.21
N SER A 16 1.56 3.72 16.38
CA SER A 16 0.33 2.97 16.56
C SER A 16 -0.85 3.91 16.71
N ALA A 17 -1.88 3.69 15.91
CA ALA A 17 -3.11 4.46 15.88
C ALA A 17 -4.33 3.54 15.85
N LYS A 18 -5.48 4.13 16.14
CA LYS A 18 -6.77 3.46 16.07
C LYS A 18 -7.47 3.83 14.76
N TYR A 19 -7.64 2.85 13.88
CA TYR A 19 -8.22 3.03 12.55
C TYR A 19 -9.71 2.69 12.52
N ARG A 20 -10.54 3.55 11.89
CA ARG A 20 -11.99 3.37 11.70
C ARG A 20 -12.52 4.03 10.42
N HIS A 21 -13.64 3.58 9.87
CA HIS A 21 -14.24 4.17 8.65
C HIS A 21 -15.03 5.46 8.90
N GLY A 22 -15.58 5.64 10.11
CA GLY A 22 -16.47 6.76 10.45
C GLY A 22 -16.43 7.13 11.93
N PRO A 23 -17.34 8.02 12.41
CA PRO A 23 -17.38 8.43 13.82
C PRO A 23 -17.76 7.28 14.76
N VAL A 24 -18.55 6.32 14.28
CA VAL A 24 -19.03 5.14 15.00
C VAL A 24 -18.67 3.89 14.20
N GLY A 25 -18.18 2.84 14.86
CA GLY A 25 -17.84 1.57 14.21
C GLY A 25 -16.69 0.83 14.90
N ASN A 26 -16.34 -0.33 14.35
CA ASN A 26 -15.18 -1.10 14.79
C ASN A 26 -13.91 -0.28 14.60
N ALA A 27 -13.02 -0.40 15.56
CA ALA A 27 -11.78 0.34 15.58
C ALA A 27 -10.63 -0.62 15.85
N TYR A 28 -9.59 -0.52 15.02
CA TYR A 28 -8.47 -1.45 15.04
C TYR A 28 -7.21 -0.72 15.42
N TYR A 29 -6.58 -1.16 16.50
CA TYR A 29 -5.31 -0.62 16.93
C TYR A 29 -4.17 -1.30 16.18
N SER A 30 -3.37 -0.51 15.46
CA SER A 30 -2.27 -1.00 14.63
C SER A 30 -1.34 0.15 14.29
N TYR A 31 -0.13 -0.14 13.82
CA TYR A 31 0.76 0.86 13.20
C TYR A 31 0.56 0.95 11.68
N THR A 32 -0.36 0.17 11.11
CA THR A 32 -0.74 0.25 9.69
C THR A 32 -2.26 0.11 9.52
N THR A 33 -2.76 0.52 8.36
CA THR A 33 -4.16 0.32 7.96
C THR A 33 -4.49 -1.14 7.63
N LEU A 34 -3.49 -1.99 7.38
CA LEU A 34 -3.67 -3.34 6.86
C LEU A 34 -4.66 -4.20 7.67
N PRO A 35 -4.62 -4.25 9.02
CA PRO A 35 -5.56 -5.07 9.78
C PRO A 35 -7.01 -4.61 9.67
N PHE A 36 -7.23 -3.29 9.65
CA PHE A 36 -8.55 -2.71 9.39
C PHE A 36 -9.05 -3.13 8.01
N MET A 37 -8.19 -2.99 6.99
CA MET A 37 -8.57 -3.27 5.60
C MET A 37 -8.90 -4.75 5.38
N VAL A 38 -8.08 -5.65 5.92
CA VAL A 38 -8.30 -7.10 5.81
C VAL A 38 -9.62 -7.53 6.46
N ARG A 39 -9.92 -7.01 7.65
CA ARG A 39 -11.06 -7.45 8.46
C ARG A 39 -12.39 -6.83 8.03
N GLU A 40 -12.39 -5.54 7.70
CA GLU A 40 -13.63 -4.83 7.33
C GLU A 40 -14.06 -5.08 5.88
N TYR A 41 -13.11 -5.28 4.95
CA TYR A 41 -13.42 -5.43 3.53
C TYR A 41 -13.35 -6.87 3.00
N GLY A 42 -13.01 -7.85 3.86
CA GLY A 42 -12.95 -9.26 3.47
C GLY A 42 -11.97 -9.48 2.30
N VAL A 43 -10.71 -9.08 2.52
CA VAL A 43 -9.65 -9.16 1.51
C VAL A 43 -9.24 -10.62 1.28
N ASP A 44 -9.17 -11.04 0.02
CA ASP A 44 -8.75 -12.40 -0.37
C ASP A 44 -7.22 -12.51 -0.52
N LYS A 45 -6.59 -11.46 -1.09
CA LYS A 45 -5.15 -11.38 -1.33
C LYS A 45 -4.61 -10.00 -0.96
N VAL A 46 -3.48 -9.96 -0.29
CA VAL A 46 -2.76 -8.73 0.08
C VAL A 46 -1.51 -8.62 -0.77
N ILE A 47 -1.31 -7.48 -1.40
CA ILE A 47 -0.10 -7.14 -2.15
C ILE A 47 0.42 -5.80 -1.65
N ILE A 48 1.59 -5.82 -1.03
CA ILE A 48 2.27 -4.61 -0.56
C ILE A 48 3.41 -4.29 -1.52
N ILE A 49 3.41 -3.09 -2.05
CA ILE A 49 4.48 -2.55 -2.88
C ILE A 49 5.33 -1.62 -2.03
N ALA A 50 6.47 -2.12 -1.60
CA ALA A 50 7.45 -1.37 -0.83
C ALA A 50 8.56 -0.85 -1.73
N LEU A 51 9.22 0.23 -1.30
CA LEU A 51 10.41 0.74 -1.96
C LEU A 51 11.66 0.01 -1.46
N ASP A 52 12.63 -0.25 -2.33
CA ASP A 52 13.92 -0.84 -1.93
C ASP A 52 14.68 0.02 -0.90
N SER A 53 14.39 1.31 -0.84
CA SER A 53 14.93 2.24 0.16
C SER A 53 14.44 2.02 1.59
N VAL A 54 13.52 1.07 1.83
CA VAL A 54 13.09 0.69 3.19
C VAL A 54 14.23 0.15 4.06
N LEU A 55 15.34 -0.28 3.47
CA LEU A 55 16.51 -0.76 4.21
C LEU A 55 17.42 0.35 4.75
N THR A 56 17.20 1.60 4.34
CA THR A 56 17.92 2.78 4.85
C THR A 56 16.90 3.80 5.35
N ALA A 57 16.53 3.67 6.62
CA ALA A 57 15.42 4.44 7.16
C ALA A 57 15.68 4.83 8.61
N ARG A 58 14.99 5.89 9.03
CA ARG A 58 14.99 6.38 10.40
C ARG A 58 13.56 6.67 10.83
N GLY A 59 13.24 6.42 12.09
CA GLY A 59 11.99 6.81 12.72
C GLY A 59 12.25 7.70 13.93
N ARG A 60 11.26 8.53 14.29
CA ARG A 60 11.31 9.26 15.58
C ARG A 60 11.06 8.31 16.74
N THR A 61 9.98 7.53 16.63
CA THR A 61 9.48 6.61 17.67
C THR A 61 8.95 5.32 17.02
N PRO A 62 9.84 4.51 16.39
CA PRO A 62 9.42 3.28 15.72
C PRO A 62 8.84 2.27 16.71
N SER A 63 7.86 1.48 16.26
CA SER A 63 7.32 0.39 17.07
C SER A 63 8.36 -0.71 17.31
N LYS A 64 8.24 -1.40 18.45
CA LYS A 64 9.16 -2.51 18.80
C LYS A 64 9.02 -3.66 17.79
N GLU A 65 7.81 -3.86 17.27
CA GLU A 65 7.47 -4.88 16.29
C GLU A 65 8.23 -4.65 14.98
N VAL A 66 8.28 -3.39 14.50
CA VAL A 66 9.00 -3.00 13.28
C VAL A 66 10.51 -3.16 13.47
N LEU A 67 11.07 -2.67 14.58
CA LEU A 67 12.49 -2.84 14.88
C LEU A 67 12.89 -4.33 14.99
N GLY A 68 12.09 -5.14 15.68
CA GLY A 68 12.36 -6.57 15.80
C GLY A 68 12.26 -7.32 14.47
N CYS A 69 11.49 -6.81 13.49
CA CYS A 69 11.52 -7.34 12.12
C CYS A 69 12.80 -6.98 11.39
N ALA A 70 13.33 -5.78 11.60
CA ALA A 70 14.60 -5.36 11.03
C ALA A 70 15.75 -6.24 11.53
N GLU A 71 15.82 -6.48 12.85
CA GLU A 71 16.82 -7.37 13.45
C GLU A 71 16.70 -8.81 12.94
N GLN A 72 15.46 -9.34 12.86
CA GLN A 72 15.19 -10.72 12.42
C GLN A 72 15.70 -11.00 11.00
N VAL A 73 15.70 -10.00 10.12
CA VAL A 73 16.17 -10.15 8.73
C VAL A 73 17.61 -9.69 8.53
N GLY A 74 18.33 -9.38 9.62
CA GLY A 74 19.76 -9.06 9.62
C GLY A 74 20.08 -7.59 9.31
N LEU A 75 19.14 -6.67 9.50
CA LEU A 75 19.42 -5.24 9.40
C LEU A 75 20.12 -4.73 10.66
N VAL A 76 21.03 -3.79 10.48
CA VAL A 76 21.72 -3.13 11.59
C VAL A 76 20.80 -2.05 12.14
N VAL A 77 20.37 -2.23 13.40
CA VAL A 77 19.53 -1.27 14.12
C VAL A 77 20.39 -0.42 15.04
N SER A 78 20.27 0.90 14.93
CA SER A 78 20.96 1.85 15.82
C SER A 78 20.20 3.16 15.91
N ASN A 79 19.98 3.70 17.12
CA ASN A 79 19.33 5.01 17.34
C ASN A 79 18.06 5.23 16.49
N ASN A 80 17.10 4.30 16.54
CA ASN A 80 15.86 4.33 15.75
C ASN A 80 16.06 4.40 14.23
N SER A 81 17.25 4.01 13.74
CA SER A 81 17.56 3.89 12.32
C SER A 81 17.95 2.45 11.97
N ILE A 82 17.70 2.08 10.72
CA ILE A 82 18.06 0.79 10.14
C ILE A 82 18.97 0.99 8.94
N LYS A 83 19.93 0.08 8.80
CA LYS A 83 20.85 0.00 7.67
C LYS A 83 20.93 -1.44 7.16
N PRO A 84 21.24 -1.64 5.87
CA PRO A 84 21.25 -2.95 5.24
C PRO A 84 22.30 -3.94 5.77
N GLY A 85 23.35 -3.45 6.45
CA GLY A 85 24.52 -4.25 6.81
C GLY A 85 25.36 -4.60 5.57
N GLU A 86 26.00 -5.76 5.59
CA GLU A 86 26.68 -6.30 4.41
C GLU A 86 25.64 -6.84 3.40
N ILE A 87 25.77 -6.40 2.14
CA ILE A 87 24.96 -6.84 1.00
C ILE A 87 25.90 -7.15 -0.16
N ARG A 88 25.76 -8.33 -0.76
CA ARG A 88 26.60 -8.78 -1.88
C ARG A 88 26.15 -8.19 -3.20
N ASP A 89 24.84 -8.16 -3.43
CA ASP A 89 24.24 -7.73 -4.68
C ASP A 89 22.81 -7.20 -4.51
N TYR A 90 22.23 -6.70 -5.60
CA TYR A 90 20.87 -6.13 -5.59
C TYR A 90 19.78 -7.18 -5.34
N ASN A 91 19.99 -8.45 -5.69
CA ASN A 91 19.01 -9.49 -5.41
C ASN A 91 18.94 -9.77 -3.90
N GLU A 92 20.08 -9.78 -3.22
CA GLU A 92 20.13 -9.84 -1.76
C GLU A 92 19.47 -8.61 -1.12
N TRP A 93 19.71 -7.41 -1.67
CA TRP A 93 19.04 -6.17 -1.23
C TRP A 93 17.52 -6.28 -1.30
N VAL A 94 16.99 -6.63 -2.47
CA VAL A 94 15.56 -6.79 -2.71
C VAL A 94 14.98 -7.91 -1.84
N GLY A 95 15.68 -9.04 -1.72
CA GLY A 95 15.26 -10.16 -0.89
C GLY A 95 15.18 -9.79 0.60
N ARG A 96 16.13 -9.00 1.10
CA ARG A 96 16.12 -8.50 2.49
C ARG A 96 15.01 -7.48 2.71
N ALA A 97 14.78 -6.56 1.77
CA ALA A 97 13.66 -5.61 1.80
C ALA A 97 12.30 -6.32 1.80
N SER A 98 12.13 -7.34 0.95
CA SER A 98 10.92 -8.15 0.87
C SER A 98 10.62 -8.84 2.20
N LYS A 99 11.61 -9.55 2.78
CA LYS A 99 11.47 -10.22 4.08
C LYS A 99 11.18 -9.26 5.22
N TYR A 100 11.80 -8.07 5.21
CA TYR A 100 11.55 -7.04 6.23
C TYR A 100 10.07 -6.63 6.21
N ILE A 101 9.56 -6.26 5.04
CA ILE A 101 8.19 -5.77 4.88
C ILE A 101 7.18 -6.91 5.11
N GLU A 102 7.50 -8.13 4.68
CA GLU A 102 6.67 -9.30 4.96
C GLU A 102 6.52 -9.54 6.47
N CYS A 103 7.62 -9.45 7.22
CA CYS A 103 7.58 -9.55 8.68
C CYS A 103 6.73 -8.43 9.30
N VAL A 104 6.91 -7.17 8.86
CA VAL A 104 6.13 -6.03 9.37
C VAL A 104 4.63 -6.24 9.10
N ALA A 105 4.26 -6.63 7.88
CA ALA A 105 2.87 -6.89 7.53
C ALA A 105 2.28 -8.05 8.34
N ALA A 106 3.00 -9.17 8.44
CA ALA A 106 2.57 -10.33 9.21
C ALA A 106 2.37 -10.00 10.70
N ARG A 107 3.27 -9.24 11.32
CA ARG A 107 3.13 -8.83 12.73
C ARG A 107 1.96 -7.87 12.97
N SER A 108 1.56 -7.08 11.97
CA SER A 108 0.43 -6.15 12.12
C SER A 108 -0.92 -6.88 12.19
N VAL A 109 -1.04 -8.03 11.51
CA VAL A 109 -2.32 -8.72 11.29
C VAL A 109 -2.40 -10.08 11.99
N GLY A 110 -1.26 -10.65 12.41
CA GLY A 110 -1.16 -12.00 12.97
C GLY A 110 -1.34 -13.10 11.92
N ASN A 111 -1.97 -14.20 12.33
CA ASN A 111 -2.18 -15.38 11.46
C ASN A 111 -3.20 -15.16 10.34
N ASP A 112 -3.89 -14.02 10.32
CA ASP A 112 -4.95 -13.72 9.37
C ASP A 112 -4.43 -13.77 7.91
N LEU A 113 -3.14 -13.56 7.62
CA LEU A 113 -2.60 -13.52 6.25
C LEU A 113 -1.84 -14.77 5.76
N ALA A 114 -1.88 -15.90 6.48
CA ALA A 114 -1.15 -17.10 6.09
C ALA A 114 -1.45 -17.52 4.62
N GLY A 115 -0.43 -17.47 3.75
CA GLY A 115 -0.52 -17.80 2.31
C GLY A 115 -1.16 -16.73 1.40
N ARG A 116 -1.61 -15.60 1.96
CA ARG A 116 -2.38 -14.56 1.24
C ARG A 116 -1.62 -13.25 1.03
N LEU A 117 -0.47 -13.10 1.67
CA LEU A 117 0.43 -11.94 1.54
C LEU A 117 1.42 -12.14 0.39
N GLY A 118 1.55 -11.12 -0.46
CA GLY A 118 2.64 -10.95 -1.41
C GLY A 118 3.32 -9.60 -1.18
N VAL A 119 4.65 -9.58 -1.22
CA VAL A 119 5.43 -8.34 -1.13
C VAL A 119 6.19 -8.13 -2.43
N VAL A 120 5.99 -6.97 -3.04
CA VAL A 120 6.70 -6.50 -4.21
C VAL A 120 7.64 -5.37 -3.77
N VAL A 121 8.90 -5.45 -4.17
CA VAL A 121 9.88 -4.39 -3.95
C VAL A 121 10.10 -3.65 -5.26
N ALA A 122 9.79 -2.36 -5.25
CA ALA A 122 9.98 -1.45 -6.36
C ALA A 122 11.21 -0.55 -6.12
N PRO A 123 11.91 -0.15 -7.18
CA PRO A 123 13.06 0.74 -7.08
C PRO A 123 12.65 2.14 -6.58
N TYR A 124 13.40 2.67 -5.61
CA TYR A 124 13.34 4.07 -5.22
C TYR A 124 14.19 4.95 -6.14
N VAL A 125 13.84 6.23 -6.22
CA VAL A 125 14.58 7.25 -6.99
C VAL A 125 14.66 8.49 -6.11
N GLY A 126 15.87 8.89 -5.75
CA GLY A 126 16.11 10.02 -4.86
C GLY A 126 17.18 9.75 -3.81
N LEU A 127 17.36 10.71 -2.88
CA LEU A 127 18.30 10.62 -1.77
C LEU A 127 17.56 10.31 -0.48
N ARG A 128 18.00 9.28 0.25
CA ARG A 128 17.41 8.89 1.54
C ARG A 128 18.49 8.45 2.52
N GLU A 129 18.50 9.03 3.72
CA GLU A 129 19.52 8.76 4.77
C GLU A 129 20.97 8.80 4.24
N GLY A 130 21.26 9.71 3.30
CA GLY A 130 22.58 9.83 2.67
C GLY A 130 22.90 8.81 1.58
N VAL A 131 21.98 7.90 1.26
CA VAL A 131 22.10 6.92 0.17
C VAL A 131 21.31 7.40 -1.04
N ALA A 132 21.99 7.49 -2.18
CA ALA A 132 21.37 7.88 -3.44
C ALA A 132 20.88 6.64 -4.20
N TYR A 133 19.61 6.66 -4.59
CA TYR A 133 18.92 5.60 -5.33
C TYR A 133 18.60 6.05 -6.75
N GLY A 134 18.68 5.12 -7.71
CA GLY A 134 18.49 5.44 -9.13
C GLY A 134 19.65 6.26 -9.70
N VAL A 135 20.87 6.05 -9.23
CA VAL A 135 22.04 6.83 -9.69
C VAL A 135 22.50 6.32 -11.06
N GLY A 136 22.23 7.15 -12.07
CA GLY A 136 22.56 6.99 -13.48
C GLY A 136 21.91 8.16 -14.23
N LYS A 137 22.46 8.59 -15.37
CA LYS A 137 21.79 9.62 -16.18
C LYS A 137 20.46 8.99 -16.65
N ASP A 138 19.34 9.56 -16.23
CA ASP A 138 17.97 9.28 -16.70
C ASP A 138 17.11 8.21 -15.98
N VAL A 139 17.41 7.84 -14.73
CA VAL A 139 16.45 7.02 -13.94
C VAL A 139 15.30 7.89 -13.44
N ARG A 140 14.12 7.70 -14.02
CA ARG A 140 12.91 8.43 -13.67
C ARG A 140 12.01 7.63 -12.70
N PRO A 141 11.22 8.30 -11.84
CA PRO A 141 10.33 7.62 -10.88
C PRO A 141 9.30 6.66 -11.49
N ASP A 142 8.93 6.80 -12.77
CA ASP A 142 7.98 5.92 -13.46
C ASP A 142 8.47 4.48 -13.61
N VAL A 143 9.77 4.23 -13.42
CA VAL A 143 10.33 2.86 -13.33
C VAL A 143 9.67 2.02 -12.23
N TYR A 144 9.14 2.67 -11.18
CA TYR A 144 8.29 2.05 -10.16
C TYR A 144 7.11 1.29 -10.79
N LEU A 145 6.41 1.92 -11.74
CA LEU A 145 5.18 1.39 -12.30
C LEU A 145 5.45 0.13 -13.12
N THR A 146 6.49 0.16 -13.97
CA THR A 146 6.92 -0.99 -14.77
C THR A 146 7.34 -2.16 -13.89
N HIS A 147 8.19 -1.91 -12.88
CA HIS A 147 8.64 -2.95 -11.97
C HIS A 147 7.48 -3.53 -11.15
N ALA A 148 6.64 -2.66 -10.58
CA ALA A 148 5.50 -3.09 -9.79
C ALA A 148 4.51 -3.90 -10.63
N LEU A 149 4.19 -3.46 -11.85
CA LEU A 149 3.30 -4.20 -12.75
C LEU A 149 3.79 -5.63 -13.01
N VAL A 150 5.03 -5.80 -13.46
CA VAL A 150 5.59 -7.14 -13.74
C VAL A 150 5.55 -8.02 -12.50
N ARG A 151 5.99 -7.51 -11.34
CA ARG A 151 6.05 -8.30 -10.11
C ARG A 151 4.69 -8.60 -9.50
N VAL A 152 3.73 -7.68 -9.61
CA VAL A 152 2.35 -7.95 -9.19
C VAL A 152 1.71 -9.00 -10.09
N LEU A 153 1.99 -8.98 -11.41
CA LEU A 153 1.56 -10.03 -12.33
C LEU A 153 2.20 -11.39 -11.98
N ASP A 154 3.47 -11.43 -11.59
CA ASP A 154 4.11 -12.66 -11.09
C ASP A 154 3.39 -13.21 -9.84
N VAL A 155 3.02 -12.33 -8.90
CA VAL A 155 2.30 -12.70 -7.66
C VAL A 155 0.88 -13.19 -7.93
N LEU A 156 0.18 -12.56 -8.89
CA LEU A 156 -1.20 -12.91 -9.23
C LEU A 156 -1.29 -14.12 -10.18
N GLY A 157 -0.31 -14.31 -11.05
CA GLY A 157 -0.29 -15.37 -12.06
C GLY A 157 -1.62 -15.45 -12.83
N GLY A 158 -2.17 -16.66 -12.94
CA GLY A 158 -3.45 -16.90 -13.62
C GLY A 158 -4.68 -16.29 -12.92
N SER A 159 -4.57 -15.93 -11.63
CA SER A 159 -5.68 -15.42 -10.82
C SER A 159 -6.08 -13.98 -11.15
N LEU A 160 -5.35 -13.28 -12.05
CA LEU A 160 -5.74 -11.95 -12.52
C LEU A 160 -7.15 -11.94 -13.14
N ARG A 161 -7.57 -13.05 -13.76
CA ARG A 161 -8.92 -13.21 -14.34
C ARG A 161 -10.04 -13.23 -13.30
N ASP A 162 -9.71 -13.55 -12.06
CA ASP A 162 -10.68 -13.71 -10.98
C ASP A 162 -10.83 -12.44 -10.13
N VAL A 163 -10.07 -11.38 -10.47
CA VAL A 163 -10.15 -10.09 -9.79
C VAL A 163 -11.51 -9.47 -10.05
N GLY A 164 -12.24 -9.19 -8.97
CA GLY A 164 -13.53 -8.47 -9.03
C GLY A 164 -13.44 -7.09 -8.38
N GLU A 165 -12.46 -6.86 -7.51
CA GLU A 165 -12.26 -5.58 -6.84
C GLU A 165 -10.79 -5.37 -6.48
N LEU A 166 -10.28 -4.17 -6.73
CA LEU A 166 -9.00 -3.66 -6.25
C LEU A 166 -9.24 -2.59 -5.18
N ILE A 167 -8.82 -2.91 -3.97
CA ILE A 167 -8.79 -2.01 -2.82
C ILE A 167 -7.39 -1.40 -2.78
N VAL A 168 -7.25 -0.19 -3.31
CA VAL A 168 -5.97 0.51 -3.41
C VAL A 168 -5.80 1.39 -2.18
N ASP A 169 -4.76 1.14 -1.37
CA ASP A 169 -4.49 1.93 -0.16
C ASP A 169 -3.19 2.71 -0.32
N ILE A 170 -3.33 4.03 -0.29
CA ILE A 170 -2.23 4.97 -0.47
C ILE A 170 -1.74 5.60 0.83
N THR A 171 -2.32 5.21 1.98
CA THR A 171 -2.07 5.82 3.30
C THR A 171 -0.58 5.89 3.65
N HIS A 172 0.12 4.79 3.40
CA HIS A 172 1.52 4.62 3.79
C HIS A 172 2.49 4.86 2.63
N GLY A 173 1.97 5.28 1.47
CA GLY A 173 2.76 5.63 0.31
C GLY A 173 3.46 6.97 0.51
N ILE A 174 4.67 7.10 -0.04
CA ILE A 174 5.47 8.33 0.03
C ILE A 174 5.78 8.87 -1.37
N ASN A 175 5.94 10.18 -1.46
CA ASN A 175 6.34 10.89 -2.70
C ASN A 175 5.43 10.53 -3.89
N TYR A 176 6.00 9.90 -4.93
CA TYR A 176 5.30 9.53 -6.16
C TYR A 176 4.52 8.21 -6.06
N THR A 177 4.74 7.40 -5.02
CA THR A 177 4.18 6.05 -4.94
C THR A 177 2.65 6.00 -4.79
N PRO A 178 1.96 6.91 -4.05
CA PRO A 178 0.50 6.94 -4.03
C PRO A 178 -0.13 7.01 -5.42
N TYR A 179 0.32 7.98 -6.22
CA TYR A 179 -0.17 8.21 -7.57
C TYR A 179 0.10 7.00 -8.48
N LEU A 180 1.34 6.51 -8.49
CA LEU A 180 1.69 5.37 -9.34
C LEU A 180 1.00 4.06 -8.90
N THR A 181 0.65 3.90 -7.63
CA THR A 181 -0.11 2.73 -7.16
C THR A 181 -1.56 2.79 -7.63
N ILE A 182 -2.15 3.99 -7.68
CA ILE A 182 -3.49 4.19 -8.26
C ILE A 182 -3.47 3.84 -9.75
N GLU A 183 -2.48 4.35 -10.49
CA GLU A 183 -2.33 4.04 -11.92
C GLU A 183 -2.10 2.53 -12.16
N LEU A 184 -1.31 1.88 -11.30
CA LEU A 184 -1.16 0.43 -11.33
C LEU A 184 -2.48 -0.31 -11.09
N GLY A 185 -3.28 0.14 -10.12
CA GLY A 185 -4.61 -0.43 -9.86
C GLY A 185 -5.52 -0.34 -11.08
N LYS A 186 -5.54 0.82 -11.77
CA LYS A 186 -6.28 1.01 -13.03
C LYS A 186 -5.80 0.07 -14.14
N MET A 187 -4.47 -0.09 -14.28
CA MET A 187 -3.88 -1.00 -15.27
C MET A 187 -4.27 -2.47 -14.99
N LEU A 188 -4.18 -2.91 -13.73
CA LEU A 188 -4.54 -4.27 -13.34
C LEU A 188 -6.03 -4.56 -13.57
N ALA A 189 -6.92 -3.64 -13.22
CA ALA A 189 -8.35 -3.78 -13.50
C ALA A 189 -8.63 -3.88 -14.99
N SER A 190 -8.00 -3.03 -15.80
CA SER A 190 -8.14 -3.04 -17.25
C SER A 190 -7.67 -4.36 -17.86
N LEU A 191 -6.55 -4.91 -17.37
CA LEU A 191 -6.05 -6.21 -17.81
C LEU A 191 -6.99 -7.36 -17.38
N ALA A 192 -7.51 -7.34 -16.16
CA ALA A 192 -8.48 -8.33 -15.68
C ALA A 192 -9.77 -8.32 -16.54
N LEU A 193 -10.27 -7.13 -16.90
CA LEU A 193 -11.37 -6.94 -17.85
C LEU A 193 -11.04 -7.53 -19.23
N ALA A 194 -9.88 -7.16 -19.79
CA ALA A 194 -9.47 -7.63 -21.10
C ALA A 194 -9.36 -9.16 -21.18
N LEU A 195 -8.84 -9.79 -20.12
CA LEU A 195 -8.71 -11.26 -20.05
C LEU A 195 -10.05 -12.00 -19.93
N ASN A 196 -11.10 -11.33 -19.47
CA ASN A 196 -12.46 -11.88 -19.41
C ASN A 196 -13.30 -11.58 -20.67
N GLY A 197 -12.77 -10.76 -21.59
CA GLY A 197 -13.42 -10.41 -22.85
C GLY A 197 -14.77 -9.70 -22.64
N SER A 198 -15.68 -9.84 -23.60
CA SER A 198 -17.02 -9.22 -23.57
C SER A 198 -18.03 -10.01 -22.71
N ARG A 199 -17.58 -10.69 -21.66
CA ARG A 199 -18.48 -11.41 -20.75
C ARG A 199 -19.55 -10.45 -20.21
N PRO A 200 -20.84 -10.71 -20.46
CA PRO A 200 -21.91 -9.85 -19.98
C PRO A 200 -21.84 -9.74 -18.45
N ASN A 201 -21.96 -8.51 -17.94
CA ASN A 201 -21.96 -8.20 -16.50
C ASN A 201 -20.65 -8.47 -15.73
N TYR A 202 -19.54 -8.78 -16.42
CA TYR A 202 -18.24 -8.79 -15.75
C TYR A 202 -17.75 -7.35 -15.54
N ALA A 203 -17.40 -7.04 -14.30
CA ALA A 203 -16.93 -5.74 -13.87
C ALA A 203 -15.77 -5.90 -12.90
N VAL A 204 -14.87 -4.92 -12.88
CA VAL A 204 -13.82 -4.83 -11.86
C VAL A 204 -13.99 -3.51 -11.13
N GLY A 205 -14.25 -3.58 -9.82
CA GLY A 205 -14.32 -2.41 -8.96
C GLY A 205 -12.94 -1.88 -8.60
N ILE A 206 -12.79 -0.56 -8.47
CA ILE A 206 -11.59 0.05 -7.87
C ILE A 206 -12.02 1.05 -6.79
N ARG A 207 -11.52 0.85 -5.58
CA ARG A 207 -11.73 1.73 -4.44
C ARG A 207 -10.40 2.20 -3.89
N ILE A 208 -10.24 3.50 -3.70
CA ILE A 208 -8.99 4.10 -3.27
C ILE A 208 -9.16 4.66 -1.86
N PHE A 209 -8.27 4.27 -0.97
CA PHE A 209 -8.33 4.59 0.44
C PHE A 209 -7.13 5.40 0.89
N ASN A 210 -7.40 6.35 1.78
CA ASN A 210 -6.37 7.09 2.51
C ASN A 210 -6.82 7.30 3.95
N ALA A 211 -5.90 7.11 4.89
CA ALA A 211 -6.17 7.34 6.30
C ALA A 211 -5.64 8.71 6.75
N VAL A 212 -6.44 9.42 7.54
CA VAL A 212 -6.13 10.76 8.04
C VAL A 212 -6.41 10.82 9.53
N GLU A 213 -5.49 11.42 10.27
CA GLU A 213 -5.67 11.68 11.70
C GLU A 213 -6.82 12.67 11.93
N VAL A 214 -7.68 12.39 12.92
CA VAL A 214 -8.88 13.17 13.18
C VAL A 214 -9.05 13.49 14.65
N GLY A 215 -8.97 14.79 14.97
CA GLY A 215 -9.22 15.31 16.30
C GLY A 215 -8.06 15.07 17.26
N VAL A 216 -8.04 13.90 17.91
CA VAL A 216 -7.07 13.56 18.98
C VAL A 216 -5.93 12.73 18.41
N GLU A 217 -4.73 12.93 18.93
CA GLU A 217 -3.55 12.16 18.56
C GLU A 217 -3.80 10.65 18.67
N GLY A 218 -3.49 9.91 17.60
CA GLY A 218 -3.65 8.45 17.54
C GLY A 218 -5.06 7.96 17.15
N GLU A 219 -5.99 8.86 16.79
CA GLU A 219 -7.29 8.50 16.20
C GLU A 219 -7.28 8.77 14.70
N VAL A 220 -7.36 7.72 13.89
CA VAL A 220 -7.23 7.81 12.42
C VAL A 220 -8.50 7.31 11.74
N ARG A 221 -9.01 8.10 10.79
CA ARG A 221 -10.13 7.71 9.94
C ARG A 221 -9.65 7.28 8.57
N VAL A 222 -10.14 6.14 8.10
CA VAL A 222 -9.87 5.59 6.77
C VAL A 222 -11.01 5.99 5.84
N TYR A 223 -10.69 6.88 4.90
CA TYR A 223 -11.63 7.42 3.94
C TYR A 223 -11.53 6.67 2.62
N ASP A 224 -12.69 6.41 2.01
CA ASP A 224 -12.79 6.11 0.57
C ASP A 224 -12.65 7.47 -0.14
N VAL A 225 -11.43 7.79 -0.57
CA VAL A 225 -11.11 9.11 -1.15
C VAL A 225 -11.45 9.17 -2.64
N HIS A 226 -11.57 8.01 -3.28
CA HIS A 226 -12.05 7.92 -4.64
C HIS A 226 -12.60 6.53 -4.93
N ASN A 227 -13.85 6.48 -5.37
CA ASN A 227 -14.48 5.28 -5.88
C ASN A 227 -14.65 5.47 -7.40
N ILE A 228 -13.85 4.74 -8.19
CA ILE A 228 -13.97 4.75 -9.65
C ILE A 228 -15.23 3.97 -10.09
N GLY A 229 -15.95 3.35 -9.15
CA GLY A 229 -17.09 2.49 -9.42
C GLY A 229 -16.66 1.18 -10.05
N GLU A 230 -17.51 0.65 -10.93
CA GLU A 230 -17.26 -0.58 -11.70
C GLU A 230 -16.72 -0.26 -13.09
N LEU A 231 -15.48 -0.64 -13.42
CA LEU A 231 -15.03 -0.61 -14.81
C LEU A 231 -15.70 -1.73 -15.61
N ARG A 232 -16.24 -1.41 -16.79
CA ARG A 232 -16.94 -2.33 -17.69
C ARG A 232 -16.52 -2.08 -19.14
N MET A 233 -16.42 -3.13 -19.95
CA MET A 233 -15.97 -3.05 -21.34
C MET A 233 -16.95 -2.31 -22.27
N ASP A 234 -18.23 -2.20 -21.90
CA ASP A 234 -19.30 -1.58 -22.69
C ASP A 234 -19.54 -0.09 -22.34
N ARG A 235 -18.72 0.50 -21.45
CA ARG A 235 -18.83 1.91 -21.04
C ARG A 235 -17.48 2.64 -21.17
N TYR A 236 -17.53 3.81 -21.83
CA TYR A 236 -16.40 4.74 -21.85
C TYR A 236 -16.28 5.45 -20.50
N TYR A 237 -15.15 5.28 -19.82
CA TYR A 237 -14.82 6.05 -18.63
C TYR A 237 -13.89 7.19 -19.02
N LEU A 238 -14.39 8.43 -18.93
CA LEU A 238 -13.54 9.61 -18.85
C LEU A 238 -13.07 9.72 -17.41
N ASP A 239 -11.76 9.61 -17.18
CA ASP A 239 -11.13 9.75 -15.86
C ASP A 239 -11.56 11.11 -15.28
N PRO A 240 -12.42 11.19 -14.25
CA PRO A 240 -12.66 12.46 -13.61
C PRO A 240 -11.37 12.80 -12.86
N ILE A 241 -10.73 13.88 -13.31
CA ILE A 241 -9.57 14.52 -12.69
C ILE A 241 -9.65 14.34 -11.18
N ILE A 242 -8.59 13.82 -10.55
CA ILE A 242 -8.46 13.75 -9.09
C ILE A 242 -8.57 15.18 -8.57
N ILE A 243 -9.78 15.59 -8.16
CA ILE A 243 -9.99 16.84 -7.44
C ILE A 243 -9.79 16.47 -5.98
N ALA A 244 -8.61 16.77 -5.43
CA ALA A 244 -8.45 16.85 -4.00
C ALA A 244 -9.33 18.00 -3.51
N VAL A 245 -10.59 17.69 -3.18
CA VAL A 245 -11.47 18.68 -2.57
C VAL A 245 -10.94 18.89 -1.17
N TYR A 246 -10.42 20.08 -0.91
CA TYR A 246 -10.26 20.60 0.45
C TYR A 246 -11.68 20.75 1.03
N THR A 247 -12.27 19.65 1.48
CA THR A 247 -13.50 19.75 2.24
C THR A 247 -13.08 20.31 3.59
N ASN A 248 -13.34 21.60 3.81
CA ASN A 248 -13.84 22.05 5.10
C ASN A 248 -15.08 21.22 5.37
N ALA A 249 -14.89 19.98 5.82
CA ALA A 249 -15.95 19.05 6.11
C ALA A 249 -16.69 19.64 7.29
N LYS A 250 -17.72 20.44 7.00
CA LYS A 250 -18.80 20.64 7.94
C LYS A 250 -19.29 19.25 8.27
N SER A 251 -19.04 18.88 9.53
CA SER A 251 -19.60 17.68 10.14
C SER A 251 -21.05 17.54 9.68
N LEU A 252 -21.47 16.32 9.33
CA LEU A 252 -22.88 15.97 9.17
C LEU A 252 -23.60 15.96 10.55
N ASP A 253 -23.26 16.90 11.43
CA ASP A 253 -23.97 17.23 12.67
C ASP A 253 -24.97 18.38 12.43
N GLN A 254 -25.80 18.24 11.41
CA GLN A 254 -27.05 19.00 11.33
C GLN A 254 -28.21 18.03 11.28
N GLY A 255 -28.61 17.59 12.47
CA GLY A 255 -29.74 16.70 12.63
C GLY A 255 -29.98 16.32 14.08
N ARG A 256 -30.22 17.31 14.95
CA ARG A 256 -31.06 17.26 16.17
C ARG A 256 -30.87 18.55 16.97
N THR A 257 -31.68 19.55 16.63
CA THR A 257 -32.19 20.52 17.62
C THR A 257 -33.17 19.82 18.54
#